data_AF-A0A835VYH6-F1
#
_entry.id   AF-A0A835VYH6-F1
#
_cell.length_a   1.000
_cell.length_b   1.000
_cell.length_c   1.000
_cell.angle_alpha   90.00
_cell.angle_beta   90.00
_cell.angle_gamma   90.00
#
_symmetry.space_group_name_H-M   'P 1'
#
loop_
_entity.id
_entity.type
_entity.pdbx_description
1 polymer ?
#
loop_
_entity_poly.entity_id
_entity_poly.type
_entity_poly.pdbx_seq_one_letter_code
_entity_poly.pdbx_strand_id
1 'polypeptide(L)'
;MFAFIEAAIAKGGVVLVHCMMGISRSASTVIAYLMWKERIGFVAAAERVYAARPFISPNPGFVLQLRQWEKMGMDFAAWPGWSRTKFLETLEEWGGLNACTFDSVMREGGVSLEAVSHTPRHLGMTAGAQGQLIVPTAAVKRRPMPVKLQHRFCCIS
;
A
#
# COMPACT_ATOMS: atom_id res chain seq x y z
N MET A 1 2.83 2.95 -16.13
CA MET A 1 3.32 2.76 -14.74
C MET A 1 3.44 1.28 -14.38
N PHE A 2 2.36 0.49 -14.36
CA PHE A 2 2.45 -0.91 -13.89
C PHE A 2 3.37 -1.78 -14.74
N ALA A 3 3.41 -1.59 -16.05
CA ALA A 3 4.37 -2.26 -16.93
C ALA A 3 5.84 -1.98 -16.55
N PHE A 4 6.17 -0.75 -16.10
CA PHE A 4 7.51 -0.41 -15.64
C PHE A 4 7.87 -1.16 -14.36
N ILE A 5 6.92 -1.20 -13.42
CA ILE A 5 7.04 -1.93 -12.17
C ILE A 5 7.27 -3.43 -12.43
N GLU A 6 6.42 -4.04 -13.25
CA GLU A 6 6.51 -5.46 -13.63
C GLU A 6 7.86 -5.78 -14.29
N ALA A 7 8.29 -4.95 -15.24
CA ALA A 7 9.54 -5.17 -15.96
C ALA A 7 10.76 -5.14 -15.03
N ALA A 8 10.77 -4.26 -14.03
CA ALA A 8 11.85 -4.20 -13.05
C ALA A 8 11.84 -5.42 -12.11
N ILE A 9 10.66 -5.84 -11.63
CA ILE A 9 10.51 -7.00 -10.75
C ILE A 9 10.87 -8.30 -11.48
N ALA A 10 10.45 -8.46 -12.74
CA ALA A 10 10.76 -9.63 -13.57
C ALA A 10 12.27 -9.84 -13.77
N LYS A 11 13.06 -8.75 -13.72
CA LYS A 11 14.53 -8.79 -13.79
C LYS A 11 15.20 -9.01 -12.43
N GLY A 12 14.42 -9.31 -11.37
CA GLY A 12 14.92 -9.45 -10.01
C GLY A 12 15.25 -8.13 -9.31
N GLY A 13 14.86 -6.99 -9.91
CA GLY A 13 15.11 -5.65 -9.38
C GLY A 13 14.20 -5.27 -8.20
N VAL A 14 14.40 -4.06 -7.70
CA VAL A 14 13.57 -3.43 -6.65
C VAL A 14 13.05 -2.11 -7.21
N VAL A 15 11.77 -1.79 -6.98
CA VAL A 15 11.20 -0.51 -7.40
C VAL A 15 10.97 0.38 -6.19
N LEU A 16 11.54 1.59 -6.25
CA LEU A 16 11.27 2.67 -5.32
C LEU A 16 10.11 3.51 -5.82
N VAL A 17 9.01 3.55 -5.06
CA VAL A 17 7.87 4.43 -5.32
C VAL A 17 7.81 5.47 -4.20
N HIS A 18 8.09 6.73 -4.52
CA HIS A 18 8.13 7.80 -3.53
C HIS A 18 7.28 9.00 -3.93
N CYS A 19 6.93 9.79 -2.92
CA CYS A 19 6.37 11.12 -3.05
C CYS A 19 6.91 11.94 -1.86
N MET A 20 6.64 13.24 -1.78
CA MET A 20 7.25 14.13 -0.76
C MET A 20 7.30 13.57 0.68
N MET A 21 6.21 12.96 1.17
CA MET A 21 6.15 12.43 2.55
C MET A 21 6.02 10.91 2.61
N GLY A 22 5.79 10.25 1.47
CA GLY A 22 5.48 8.81 1.47
C GLY A 22 4.10 8.44 2.05
N ILE A 23 3.22 9.40 2.33
CA ILE A 23 1.93 9.17 3.04
C ILE A 23 0.77 8.86 2.07
N SER A 24 0.65 9.62 0.98
CA SER A 24 -0.60 9.68 0.20
C SER A 24 -0.41 9.22 -1.26
N ARG A 25 0.28 10.00 -2.10
CA ARG A 25 0.44 9.70 -3.54
C ARG A 25 1.15 8.38 -3.81
N SER A 26 2.33 8.18 -3.22
CA SER A 26 3.10 6.95 -3.42
C SER A 26 2.39 5.73 -2.87
N ALA A 27 1.80 5.85 -1.67
CA ALA A 27 0.99 4.80 -1.06
C ALA A 27 -0.19 4.41 -1.98
N SER A 28 -0.94 5.39 -2.50
CA SER A 28 -2.06 5.14 -3.41
C SER A 28 -1.64 4.41 -4.68
N THR A 29 -0.49 4.76 -5.27
CA THR A 29 0.06 4.05 -6.44
C THR A 29 0.40 2.60 -6.13
N VAL A 30 0.98 2.32 -4.96
CA VAL A 30 1.32 0.94 -4.55
C VAL A 30 0.07 0.15 -4.22
N ILE A 31 -0.93 0.74 -3.56
CA ILE A 31 -2.24 0.13 -3.33
C ILE A 31 -2.87 -0.24 -4.68
N ALA A 32 -2.94 0.71 -5.63
CA ALA A 32 -3.49 0.47 -6.96
C ALA A 32 -2.79 -0.69 -7.68
N TYR A 33 -1.46 -0.73 -7.59
CA TYR A 33 -0.68 -1.81 -8.19
C TYR A 33 -1.01 -3.16 -7.57
N LEU A 34 -1.10 -3.26 -6.24
CA LEU A 34 -1.45 -4.52 -5.57
C LEU A 34 -2.88 -4.97 -5.91
N MET A 35 -3.84 -4.04 -5.94
CA MET A 35 -5.21 -4.31 -6.37
C MET A 35 -5.23 -4.96 -7.76
N TRP A 36 -4.55 -4.37 -8.75
CA TRP A 36 -4.50 -4.90 -10.11
C TRP A 36 -3.70 -6.18 -10.26
N LYS A 37 -2.53 -6.26 -9.61
CA LYS A 37 -1.62 -7.40 -9.73
C LYS A 37 -2.19 -8.65 -9.11
N GLU A 38 -2.82 -8.51 -7.93
CA GLU A 38 -3.32 -9.64 -7.14
C GLU A 38 -4.84 -9.82 -7.24
N ARG A 39 -5.54 -8.92 -7.93
CA ARG A 39 -7.00 -8.92 -8.06
C ARG A 39 -7.72 -8.94 -6.70
N ILE A 40 -7.23 -8.11 -5.78
CA ILE A 40 -7.81 -7.92 -4.45
C ILE A 40 -8.42 -6.53 -4.32
N GLY A 41 -9.42 -6.41 -3.44
CA GLY A 41 -10.11 -5.15 -3.18
C GLY A 41 -9.24 -4.10 -2.47
N PHE A 42 -9.73 -2.86 -2.42
CA PHE A 42 -9.00 -1.73 -1.84
C PHE A 42 -8.54 -1.99 -0.40
N VAL A 43 -9.45 -2.48 0.46
CA VAL A 43 -9.17 -2.69 1.90
C VAL A 43 -8.02 -3.69 2.08
N ALA A 44 -8.07 -4.83 1.40
CA ALA A 44 -7.05 -5.86 1.50
C ALA A 44 -5.68 -5.37 0.97
N ALA A 45 -5.67 -4.64 -0.15
CA ALA A 45 -4.44 -4.05 -0.68
C ALA A 45 -3.86 -2.99 0.27
N ALA A 46 -4.71 -2.09 0.77
CA ALA A 46 -4.35 -1.03 1.70
C ALA A 46 -3.80 -1.56 3.02
N GLU A 47 -4.41 -2.62 3.57
CA GLU A 47 -3.94 -3.27 4.79
C GLU A 47 -2.51 -3.79 4.63
N ARG A 48 -2.19 -4.42 3.49
CA ARG A 48 -0.83 -4.90 3.20
C ARG A 48 0.19 -3.78 3.11
N VAL A 49 -0.16 -2.67 2.45
CA VAL A 49 0.73 -1.50 2.39
C VAL A 49 0.88 -0.87 3.77
N TYR A 50 -0.19 -0.81 4.56
CA TYR A 50 -0.16 -0.27 5.93
C TYR A 50 0.68 -1.14 6.87
N ALA A 51 0.59 -2.46 6.78
CA ALA A 51 1.44 -3.39 7.54
C ALA A 51 2.93 -3.18 7.25
N ALA A 52 3.29 -2.86 6.00
CA ALA A 52 4.66 -2.50 5.64
C ALA A 52 5.04 -1.06 6.06
N ARG A 53 4.07 -0.14 6.10
CA ARG A 53 4.28 1.29 6.38
C ARG A 53 3.10 1.87 7.20
N PRO A 54 3.13 1.74 8.55
CA PRO A 54 1.98 2.01 9.43
C PRO A 54 1.79 3.50 9.72
N PHE A 55 1.75 4.29 8.67
CA PHE A 55 1.43 5.73 8.70
C PHE A 55 0.89 6.24 7.37
N ILE A 56 0.76 5.37 6.36
CA ILE A 56 0.13 5.79 5.10
C ILE A 56 -1.28 6.28 5.40
N SER A 57 -1.69 7.30 4.66
CA SER A 57 -3.03 7.85 4.70
C SER A 57 -3.30 8.48 3.33
N PRO A 58 -3.67 7.66 2.33
CA PRO A 58 -4.24 8.14 1.08
C PRO A 58 -5.30 9.21 1.37
N ASN A 59 -5.25 10.32 0.63
CA ASN A 59 -6.26 11.35 0.81
C ASN A 59 -7.63 10.82 0.32
N PRO A 60 -8.75 11.41 0.74
CA PRO A 60 -10.08 10.92 0.37
C PRO A 60 -10.31 10.86 -1.14
N GLY A 61 -9.71 11.76 -1.92
CA GLY A 61 -9.79 11.74 -3.38
C GLY A 61 -9.12 10.51 -4.00
N PHE A 62 -8.00 10.03 -3.45
CA PHE A 62 -7.37 8.78 -3.89
C PHE A 62 -8.14 7.56 -3.41
N VAL A 63 -8.63 7.57 -2.16
CA VAL A 63 -9.49 6.49 -1.64
C VAL A 63 -10.70 6.28 -2.55
N LEU A 64 -11.38 7.37 -2.92
CA LEU A 64 -12.52 7.35 -3.85
C LEU A 64 -12.13 6.83 -5.23
N GLN A 65 -11.05 7.34 -5.82
CA GLN A 65 -10.59 6.86 -7.13
C GLN A 65 -10.32 5.37 -7.13
N LEU A 66 -9.67 4.85 -6.08
CA LEU A 66 -9.31 3.44 -5.98
C LEU A 66 -10.55 2.55 -5.76
N ARG A 67 -11.45 2.93 -4.84
CA ARG A 67 -12.68 2.15 -4.62
C ARG A 67 -13.65 2.25 -5.82
N GLN A 68 -13.67 3.38 -6.53
CA GLN A 68 -14.41 3.48 -7.79
C GLN A 68 -13.81 2.58 -8.86
N TRP A 69 -12.48 2.57 -9.00
CA TRP A 69 -11.81 1.69 -9.93
C TRP A 69 -12.00 0.20 -9.59
N GLU A 70 -12.09 -0.15 -8.30
CA GLU A 70 -12.51 -1.48 -7.83
C GLU A 70 -13.92 -1.84 -8.32
N LYS A 71 -14.92 -0.95 -8.14
CA LYS A 71 -16.29 -1.16 -8.68
C LYS A 71 -16.30 -1.38 -10.19
N MET A 72 -15.33 -0.81 -10.91
CA MET A 72 -15.16 -0.94 -12.36
C MET A 72 -14.32 -2.16 -12.78
N GLY A 73 -14.07 -3.10 -11.87
CA GLY A 73 -13.33 -4.34 -12.17
C GLY A 73 -11.82 -4.17 -12.27
N MET A 74 -11.27 -3.03 -11.82
CA MET A 74 -9.85 -2.69 -11.86
C MET A 74 -9.27 -2.73 -13.28
N ASP A 75 -10.09 -2.35 -14.26
CA ASP A 75 -9.70 -2.22 -15.66
C ASP A 75 -9.43 -0.76 -16.02
N PHE A 76 -8.24 -0.48 -16.56
CA PHE A 76 -7.90 0.86 -17.03
C PHE A 76 -8.61 1.23 -18.32
N ALA A 77 -8.98 0.27 -19.16
CA ALA A 77 -9.72 0.54 -20.39
C ALA A 77 -11.14 1.04 -20.08
N ALA A 78 -11.72 0.57 -18.97
CA ALA A 78 -13.00 1.03 -18.47
C ALA A 78 -12.92 2.39 -17.73
N TRP A 79 -11.74 2.89 -17.38
CA TRP A 79 -11.61 4.08 -16.54
C TRP A 79 -12.04 5.34 -17.31
N PRO A 80 -13.10 6.04 -16.89
CA PRO A 80 -13.70 7.11 -17.68
C PRO A 80 -12.98 8.46 -17.47
N GLY A 81 -11.82 8.45 -16.82
CA GLY A 81 -11.12 9.63 -16.32
C GLY A 81 -11.71 10.17 -15.02
N TRP A 82 -10.95 11.06 -14.38
CA TRP A 82 -11.31 11.70 -13.11
C TRP A 82 -11.43 13.22 -13.27
N SER A 83 -12.49 13.81 -12.73
CA SER A 83 -12.75 15.26 -12.78
C SER A 83 -13.31 15.76 -11.47
N ARG A 84 -13.35 17.08 -11.28
CA ARG A 84 -13.99 17.70 -10.10
C ARG A 84 -15.47 17.30 -9.98
N THR A 85 -16.19 17.27 -11.09
CA THR A 85 -17.60 16.87 -11.13
C THR A 85 -17.77 15.43 -10.64
N LYS A 86 -16.99 14.49 -11.20
CA LYS A 86 -17.04 13.08 -10.77
C LYS A 86 -16.66 12.91 -9.31
N PHE A 87 -15.68 13.68 -8.81
CA PHE A 87 -15.32 13.65 -7.40
C PHE A 87 -16.50 14.05 -6.51
N LEU A 88 -17.23 15.12 -6.86
CA LEU A 88 -18.39 15.58 -6.07
C LEU A 88 -19.56 14.59 -6.14
N GLU A 89 -19.85 14.05 -7.33
CA GLU A 89 -20.90 13.02 -7.53
C GLU A 89 -20.59 11.74 -6.73
N THR A 90 -19.35 11.25 -6.82
CA THR A 90 -18.93 10.05 -6.09
C THR A 90 -18.93 10.31 -4.58
N LEU A 91 -18.52 11.51 -4.13
CA LEU A 91 -18.61 11.89 -2.73
C LEU A 91 -20.04 11.83 -2.21
N GLU A 92 -21.00 12.36 -2.96
CA GLU A 92 -22.41 12.38 -2.58
C GLU A 92 -22.99 10.96 -2.53
N GLU A 93 -22.74 10.15 -3.55
CA GLU A 93 -23.16 8.73 -3.59
C GLU A 93 -22.62 7.94 -2.37
N TRP A 94 -21.45 8.30 -1.83
CA TRP A 94 -20.75 7.53 -0.81
C TRP A 94 -20.90 8.09 0.60
N GLY A 95 -21.84 9.02 0.81
CA GLY A 95 -22.13 9.57 2.15
C GLY A 95 -21.18 10.68 2.60
N GLY A 96 -20.50 11.34 1.65
CA GLY A 96 -19.67 12.51 1.89
C GLY A 96 -18.22 12.21 2.28
N LEU A 97 -17.47 13.29 2.57
CA LEU A 97 -16.01 13.22 2.74
C LEU A 97 -15.57 12.33 3.90
N ASN A 98 -16.33 12.32 5.01
CA ASN A 98 -15.97 11.57 6.22
C ASN A 98 -16.03 10.06 6.01
N ALA A 99 -16.98 9.57 5.19
CA ALA A 99 -17.08 8.17 4.80
C ALA A 99 -15.91 7.73 3.89
N CYS A 100 -15.26 8.69 3.23
CA CYS A 100 -14.19 8.45 2.26
C CYS A 100 -12.78 8.64 2.84
N THR A 101 -12.65 8.95 4.13
CA THR A 101 -11.32 9.00 4.76
C THR A 101 -10.72 7.59 4.84
N PHE A 102 -9.40 7.50 4.79
CA PHE A 102 -8.69 6.21 4.83
C PHE A 102 -9.10 5.39 6.06
N ASP A 103 -9.06 6.01 7.25
CA ASP A 103 -9.41 5.36 8.51
C ASP A 103 -10.85 4.84 8.54
N SER A 104 -11.82 5.65 8.06
CA SER A 104 -13.23 5.24 7.99
C SER A 104 -13.40 3.99 7.11
N VAL A 105 -12.79 4.00 5.92
CA VAL A 105 -12.90 2.88 4.97
C VAL A 105 -12.22 1.62 5.49
N MET A 106 -11.04 1.75 6.10
CA MET A 106 -10.35 0.59 6.68
C MET A 106 -11.18 -0.04 7.80
N ARG A 107 -11.80 0.79 8.65
CA ARG A 107 -12.71 0.33 9.71
C ARG A 107 -13.98 -0.31 9.17
N GLU A 108 -14.60 0.28 8.14
CA GLU A 108 -15.76 -0.29 7.43
C GLU A 108 -15.42 -1.69 6.89
N GLY A 109 -14.21 -1.87 6.37
CA GLY A 109 -13.67 -3.15 5.91
C GLY A 109 -13.23 -4.11 7.02
N GLY A 110 -13.48 -3.80 8.29
CA GLY A 110 -13.13 -4.65 9.43
C GLY A 110 -11.65 -4.62 9.84
N VAL A 111 -10.85 -3.69 9.32
CA VAL A 111 -9.42 -3.58 9.62
C VAL A 111 -9.18 -2.52 10.70
N SER A 112 -8.58 -2.93 11.82
CA SER A 112 -8.09 -2.01 12.85
C SER A 112 -6.63 -1.64 12.58
N LEU A 113 -6.39 -0.38 12.18
CA LEU A 113 -5.04 0.12 11.87
C LEU A 113 -4.11 0.09 13.09
N GLU A 114 -4.65 0.32 14.29
CA GLU A 114 -3.90 0.16 15.54
C GLU A 114 -3.42 -1.28 15.69
N ALA A 115 -4.29 -2.27 15.52
CA ALA A 115 -3.91 -3.69 15.63
C ALA A 115 -2.84 -4.09 14.59
N VAL A 116 -2.96 -3.61 13.34
CA VAL A 116 -1.97 -3.86 12.30
C VAL A 116 -0.60 -3.26 12.67
N SER A 117 -0.57 -2.04 13.22
CA SER A 117 0.69 -1.37 13.59
C SER A 117 1.47 -2.08 14.71
N HIS A 118 0.79 -2.86 15.56
CA HIS A 118 1.37 -3.56 16.71
C HIS A 118 1.74 -5.03 16.41
N THR A 119 1.46 -5.54 15.21
CA THR A 119 1.85 -6.91 14.87
C THR A 119 3.38 -7.05 14.87
N PRO A 120 3.95 -8.02 15.61
CA PRO A 120 5.38 -8.25 15.59
C PRO A 120 5.80 -8.59 14.16
N ARG A 121 6.75 -7.83 13.61
CA ARG A 121 7.38 -8.15 12.34
C ARG A 121 8.21 -9.43 12.51
N HIS A 122 7.59 -10.60 12.44
CA HIS A 122 8.32 -11.84 12.33
C HIS A 122 9.11 -11.79 11.02
N LEU A 123 10.43 -11.61 11.13
CA LEU A 123 11.35 -12.01 10.07
C LEU A 123 10.98 -13.44 9.69
N GLY A 124 10.72 -13.69 8.41
CA GLY A 124 10.57 -15.04 7.89
C GLY A 124 11.82 -15.85 8.22
N MET A 125 11.74 -16.68 9.27
CA MET A 125 12.65 -17.77 9.51
C MET A 125 12.03 -18.99 8.86
N THR A 126 12.52 -19.35 7.68
CA THR A 126 12.41 -20.73 7.19
C THR A 126 13.16 -21.61 8.18
N ALA A 127 12.46 -22.53 8.84
CA ALA A 127 13.06 -23.50 9.72
C ALA A 127 14.01 -24.42 8.93
N GLY A 128 15.26 -24.55 9.41
CA GLY A 128 16.17 -25.63 9.00
C GLY A 128 17.60 -25.23 8.67
N ALA A 129 18.36 -24.69 9.64
CA ALA A 129 19.81 -24.92 9.77
C ALA A 129 20.32 -24.28 11.08
N GLN A 130 21.04 -25.06 11.88
CA GLN A 130 21.68 -24.64 13.12
C GLN A 130 22.81 -23.63 12.82
N GLY A 131 22.87 -22.52 13.56
CA GLY A 131 23.92 -21.51 13.40
C GLY A 131 23.95 -20.52 14.57
N GLN A 132 25.13 -20.42 15.18
CA GLN A 132 25.46 -19.81 16.47
C GLN A 132 25.21 -18.28 16.55
N LEU A 133 24.82 -17.79 17.72
CA LEU A 133 24.67 -16.36 18.03
C LEU A 133 26.03 -15.64 18.00
N ILE A 134 26.23 -14.76 17.02
CA ILE A 134 27.29 -13.75 17.06
C ILE A 134 26.67 -12.43 17.53
N VAL A 135 27.10 -11.95 18.70
CA VAL A 135 26.69 -10.65 19.25
C VAL A 135 27.62 -9.57 18.68
N PRO A 136 27.13 -8.55 17.93
CA PRO A 136 27.98 -7.46 17.49
C PRO A 136 28.06 -6.38 18.56
N THR A 137 29.28 -6.09 18.98
CA THR A 137 29.68 -4.92 19.76
C THR A 137 29.54 -3.62 18.96
N ALA A 138 29.11 -2.56 19.65
CA ALA A 138 29.19 -1.13 19.32
C ALA A 138 28.29 -0.57 18.20
N ALA A 139 27.78 0.64 18.48
CA ALA A 139 26.78 1.38 17.74
C ALA A 139 27.25 1.82 16.34
N VAL A 140 26.71 1.19 15.30
CA VAL A 140 26.85 1.61 13.89
C VAL A 140 25.57 2.34 13.46
N LYS A 141 25.73 3.52 12.85
CA LYS A 141 24.63 4.37 12.35
C LYS A 141 23.58 3.57 11.58
N ARG A 142 22.29 3.86 11.86
CA ARG A 142 21.12 3.17 11.31
C ARG A 142 21.19 3.12 9.77
N ARG A 143 21.48 1.93 9.22
CA ARG A 143 21.24 1.63 7.81
C ARG A 143 19.74 1.35 7.64
N PRO A 144 19.02 2.00 6.71
CA PRO A 144 17.62 1.70 6.49
C PRO A 144 17.49 0.28 5.93
N MET A 145 16.67 -0.54 6.58
CA MET A 145 16.53 -1.97 6.28
C MET A 145 15.60 -2.24 5.09
N PRO A 146 15.83 -3.35 4.36
CA PRO A 146 15.02 -3.74 3.22
C PRO A 146 13.75 -4.44 3.71
N VAL A 147 12.59 -3.80 3.52
CA VAL A 147 11.32 -4.50 3.67
C VAL A 147 11.14 -5.37 2.41
N LYS A 148 11.37 -6.68 2.53
CA LYS A 148 11.00 -7.64 1.49
C LYS A 148 9.49 -7.88 1.58
N LEU A 149 8.71 -7.06 0.87
CA LEU A 149 7.39 -7.51 0.41
C LEU A 149 7.61 -8.68 -0.57
N GLN A 150 6.69 -9.65 -0.61
CA GLN A 150 6.72 -10.75 -1.59
C GLN A 150 6.76 -10.23 -3.04
N HIS A 151 6.37 -8.96 -3.26
CA HIS A 151 6.73 -8.17 -4.41
C HIS A 151 7.55 -6.95 -3.96
N ARG A 152 8.78 -6.79 -4.48
CA ARG A 152 9.80 -5.84 -3.98
C ARG A 152 9.44 -4.36 -4.19
N PHE A 153 8.46 -3.85 -3.44
CA PHE A 153 8.10 -2.44 -3.37
C PHE A 153 8.70 -1.79 -2.13
N CYS A 154 9.40 -0.69 -2.34
CA CYS A 154 9.82 0.18 -1.25
C CYS A 154 9.10 1.53 -1.39
N CYS A 155 8.23 1.85 -0.43
CA CYS A 155 7.68 3.20 -0.26
C CYS A 155 8.64 4.00 0.63
N ILE A 156 9.33 5.00 0.09
CA ILE A 156 10.20 5.89 0.87
C ILE A 156 9.71 7.35 0.74
N SER A 157 10.01 8.17 1.75
CA SER A 157 9.84 9.62 1.81
C SER A 157 11.06 10.31 1.21
#